data_AF-F8F893-F1
#
_entry.id   AF-F8F893-F1
#
_cell.length_a   1.000
_cell.length_b   1.000
_cell.length_c   1.000
_cell.angle_alpha   90.00
_cell.angle_beta   90.00
_cell.angle_gamma   90.00
#
_symmetry.space_group_name_H-M   'P 1'
#
loop_
_entity.id
_entity.type
_entity.pdbx_description
1 polymer ?
#
loop_
_entity_poly.entity_id
_entity_poly.type
_entity_poly.pdbx_seq_one_letter_code
_entity_poly.pdbx_strand_id
1 'polypeptide(L)' 'MDQLERIVAQLESGDVPLEKAIELFQEGMRLSQLCGQKLEQVERKIEILVEQEGGMVKKPFSPGEGEAR' A
#
# COMPACT_ATOMS: atom_id res chain seq x y z
N MET A 1 -10.31 1.36 0.88
CA MET A 1 -9.85 1.24 2.27
C MET A 1 -11.00 0.77 3.14
N ASP A 2 -12.17 1.41 3.04
CA ASP A 2 -13.36 1.19 3.87
C ASP A 2 -13.80 -0.28 4.03
N GLN A 3 -13.69 -1.10 2.97
CA GLN A 3 -14.04 -2.53 3.05
C GLN A 3 -13.03 -3.33 3.89
N LEU A 4 -11.72 -3.04 3.77
CA LEU A 4 -10.68 -3.69 4.55
C LEU A 4 -10.80 -3.30 6.02
N GLU A 5 -11.06 -2.03 6.32
CA GLU A 5 -11.29 -1.52 7.68
C GLU A 5 -12.50 -2.20 8.34
N ARG A 6 -13.59 -2.36 7.61
CA ARG A 6 -14.77 -3.11 8.11
C ARG A 6 -14.46 -4.57 8.39
N ILE A 7 -13.69 -5.22 7.53
CA ILE A 7 -13.26 -6.62 7.73
C ILE A 7 -12.39 -6.74 8.99
N VAL A 8 -11.43 -5.83 9.16
CA VAL A 8 -10.57 -5.78 10.36
C VAL A 8 -11.41 -5.58 11.60
N ALA A 9 -12.31 -4.58 11.62
CA ALA A 9 -13.19 -4.32 12.76
C ALA A 9 -14.08 -5.53 13.11
N GLN A 10 -14.59 -6.25 12.11
CA GLN A 10 -15.37 -7.48 12.33
C GLN A 10 -14.51 -8.60 12.92
N LEU A 11 -13.29 -8.81 12.43
CA LEU A 11 -12.38 -9.82 12.96
C LEU A 11 -11.93 -9.49 14.39
N GLU A 12 -11.68 -8.21 14.69
CA GLU A 12 -11.29 -7.73 16.02
C GLU A 12 -12.41 -7.82 17.05
N SER A 13 -13.68 -7.76 16.61
CA SER A 13 -14.83 -7.88 17.52
C SER A 13 -14.92 -9.25 18.21
N GLY A 14 -14.34 -10.30 17.62
CA GLY A 14 -14.35 -11.66 18.19
C GLY A 14 -15.70 -12.40 18.14
N ASP A 15 -16.78 -11.72 17.75
CA ASP A 15 -18.14 -12.28 17.69
C ASP A 15 -18.44 -13.02 16.37
N VAL A 16 -17.41 -13.35 15.59
CA VAL A 16 -17.53 -13.97 14.27
C VAL A 16 -17.28 -15.47 14.37
N PRO A 17 -18.19 -16.34 13.88
CA PRO A 17 -17.94 -17.78 13.77
C PRO A 17 -16.66 -18.09 13.00
N LEU A 18 -15.94 -19.15 13.39
CA LEU A 18 -14.64 -19.48 12.83
C LEU A 18 -14.64 -19.59 11.31
N GLU A 19 -15.64 -20.27 10.73
CA GLU A 19 -15.78 -20.42 9.29
C GLU A 19 -15.88 -19.06 8.60
N LYS A 20 -16.63 -18.13 9.21
CA LYS A 20 -16.80 -16.78 8.67
C LYS A 20 -15.55 -15.93 8.86
N ALA A 21 -14.83 -16.11 9.97
CA ALA A 21 -13.56 -15.43 10.22
C ALA A 21 -12.51 -15.81 9.18
N ILE A 22 -12.46 -17.09 8.76
CA ILE A 22 -11.57 -17.57 7.71
C ILE A 22 -11.90 -16.90 6.36
N GLU A 23 -13.18 -16.81 5.99
CA GLU A 23 -13.61 -16.11 4.76
C GLU A 23 -13.22 -14.63 4.79
N LEU A 24 -13.51 -13.94 5.90
CA LEU A 24 -13.19 -12.52 6.09
C LEU A 24 -11.68 -12.28 6.03
N PHE A 25 -10.88 -13.15 6.64
CA PHE A 25 -9.43 -13.07 6.59
C PHE A 25 -8.89 -13.20 5.15
N GLN A 26 -9.36 -14.17 4.39
CA GLN A 26 -8.96 -14.36 2.99
C GLN A 26 -9.30 -13.12 2.13
N GLU A 27 -10.50 -12.57 2.31
CA GLU A 27 -10.90 -11.36 1.60
C GLU A 27 -10.08 -10.15 2.03
N GLY A 28 -9.79 -10.01 3.33
CA GLY A 28 -8.91 -8.98 3.86
C GLY A 28 -7.50 -9.04 3.26
N MET A 29 -6.91 -10.23 3.15
CA MET A 29 -5.61 -10.40 2.50
C MET A 29 -5.64 -9.98 1.02
N ARG A 30 -6.68 -10.37 0.29
CA ARG A 30 -6.83 -10.00 -1.13
C ARG A 30 -6.93 -8.49 -1.32
N LEU A 31 -7.71 -7.82 -0.47
CA LEU A 31 -7.84 -6.36 -0.49
C LEU A 31 -6.54 -5.66 -0.11
N SER A 32 -5.80 -6.19 0.87
CA SER A 32 -4.49 -5.68 1.27
C SER A 32 -3.48 -5.74 0.12
N GLN A 33 -3.38 -6.90 -0.54
CA GLN A 33 -2.52 -7.08 -1.72
C GLN A 33 -2.88 -6.10 -2.85
N LEU A 34 -4.17 -5.90 -3.11
CA LEU A 34 -4.62 -4.95 -4.13
C LEU A 34 -4.21 -3.51 -3.77
N CYS A 35 -4.27 -3.12 -2.51
CA CYS A 35 -3.83 -1.80 -2.06
C CYS A 35 -2.32 -1.64 -2.26
N GLY A 36 -1.52 -2.64 -1.88
CA GLY A 36 -0.08 -2.65 -2.11
C GLY A 36 0.29 -2.51 -3.59
N GLN A 37 -0.37 -3.25 -4.47
CA GLN A 37 -0.16 -3.14 -5.92
C GLN A 37 -0.49 -1.75 -6.48
N LYS A 38 -1.55 -1.11 -5.96
CA LYS A 38 -1.90 0.26 -6.38
C LYS A 38 -0.84 1.26 -5.94
N LEU A 39 -0.34 1.13 -4.71
CA LEU A 39 0.74 1.99 -4.20
C LEU A 39 2.00 1.82 -5.06
N GLU A 40 2.42 0.59 -5.33
CA GLU A 40 3.59 0.30 -6.17
C GLU A 40 3.44 0.85 -7.60
N GLN A 41 2.23 0.81 -8.17
CA GLN A 41 1.94 1.45 -9.47
C GLN A 41 2.05 2.97 -9.43
N VAL A 42 1.63 3.60 -8.34
CA VAL A 42 1.74 5.05 -8.15
C VAL A 42 3.21 5.43 -7.96
N GLU A 43 3.94 4.72 -7.10
CA GLU A 43 5.37 4.93 -6.87
C GLU A 43 6.17 4.89 -8.17
N ARG A 44 5.94 3.89 -9.02
CA ARG A 44 6.59 3.81 -10.35
C ARG A 44 6.30 4.98 -11.28
N LYS A 45 5.16 5.66 -11.10
CA LYS A 45 4.73 6.79 -11.94
C LYS A 45 5.18 8.13 -11.38
N ILE A 46 5.65 8.18 -10.13
CA ILE A 46 6.15 9.42 -9.53
C ILE A 46 7.54 9.70 -10.12
N GLU A 47 7.67 10.88 -10.70
CA GLU A 47 8.96 11.45 -11.09
C GLU A 47 9.35 12.48 -10.02
N ILE A 48 10.62 12.46 -9.60
CA ILE A 48 11.22 13.48 -8.74
C ILE A 48 12.04 14.45 -9.59
N LEU A 49 12.01 15.74 -9.23
CA LEU A 49 12.93 16.73 -9.78
C LEU A 49 14.21 16.72 -8.94
N VAL A 50 15.35 16.49 -9.60
CA VAL A 50 16.67 16.46 -8.98
C VAL A 50 17.51 17.55 -9.61
N GLU A 51 18.09 18.41 -8.77
CA GLU A 51 19.07 19.41 -9.20
C GLU A 51 20.40 18.72 -9.55
N GLN A 52 20.91 18.97 -10.76
CA GLN A 52 22.24 18.57 -11.21
C GLN A 52 22.96 19.79 -11.79
N GLU A 53 24.30 19.71 -11.93
CA GLU A 53 25.09 20.81 -12.49
C GLU A 53 24.56 21.22 -13.87
N GLY A 54 23.85 22.35 -13.93
CA GLY A 54 23.22 22.88 -15.14
C GLY A 54 21.67 22.92 -15.15
N GLY A 55 20.98 22.43 -14.11
CA GLY A 55 19.53 22.61 -13.95
C GLY A 55 18.79 21.45 -13.29
N MET A 56 17.45 21.50 -13.34
CA MET A 56 16.56 20.48 -12.77
C MET A 56 16.30 19.35 -13.78
N VAL A 57 16.50 18.10 -13.37
CA VAL A 57 16.28 16.90 -14.20
C VAL A 57 15.28 15.98 -13.51
N LYS A 58 14.34 15.40 -14.28
CA LYS A 58 13.38 14.42 -13.77
C LYS A 58 14.02 13.03 -13.66
N LYS A 59 13.78 12.33 -12.55
CA LYS A 59 14.17 10.92 -12.35
C LYS A 59 13.01 10.11 -11.77
N PRO A 60 12.93 8.80 -12.01
CA PRO A 60 11.96 7.93 -11.34
C PRO A 60 12.13 7.98 -9.81
N PHE A 61 11.02 7.93 -9.08
CA PHE A 61 11.03 7.82 -7.62
C PHE A 61 11.44 6.40 -7.19
N SER A 62 12.50 6.30 -6.39
CA SER A 62 12.95 5.06 -5.72
C SER A 62 12.84 5.21 -4.21
N PRO A 63 11.86 4.57 -3.55
CA PRO A 63 11.79 4.56 -2.09
C PRO A 63 12.96 3.76 -1.51
N GLY A 64 13.90 4.45 -0.88
CA GLY A 64 15.11 3.87 -0.27
C GLY A 64 16.42 4.63 -0.57
N GLU A 65 16.43 5.49 -1.59
CA GLU A 65 17.63 6.32 -1.90
C GLU A 65 17.65 7.64 -1.10
N GLY A 66 16.56 7.98 -0.40
CA GLY A 66 16.41 9.21 0.39
C GLY A 66 16.86 9.12 1.85
N GLU A 67 17.24 7.94 2.36
CA GLU A 67 17.73 7.72 3.74
C GLU A 67 19.27 7.68 3.84
N ALA A 68 19.98 8.23 2.85
CA ALA A 68 21.42 8.45 2.93
C ALA A 68 21.73 9.94 3.05
N ARG A 69 21.25 10.61 4.11
CA ARG A 69 21.88 11.81 4.67
C ARG A 69 21.32 12.23 6.02
#